data_AF-A0A945VXV5-F1
#
_entry.id   AF-A0A945VXV5-F1
#
_cell.length_a   1.000
_cell.length_b   1.000
_cell.length_c   1.000
_cell.angle_alpha   90.00
_cell.angle_beta   90.00
_cell.angle_gamma   90.00
#
_symmetry.space_group_name_H-M   'P 1'
#
loop_
_entity.id
_entity.type
_entity.pdbx_description
1 polymer ?
#
loop_
_entity_poly.entity_id
_entity_poly.type
_entity_poly.pdbx_seq_one_letter_code
_entity_poly.pdbx_strand_id
1 'polypeptide(L)'
;MKKFRIKIVVISVILFFCVNTFGQKLKLDVREHTLDNGIKLLMLEKHDVPIVSLRIVYKVGSVNEHPGITGASHLFEHMMFKGTEIFGTKDYDSEKPLLVKEEELVSDITVEKSRGNETDNENLKRLQEELEAVWKEQKDLIVKDEMWSIYLKNGATGLNASTGNDATYYYCNLPANRLELWAFMESDRMKNLVLREFYSERDVV
;
A
#
# COMPACT_ATOMS: atom_id res chain seq x y z
N MET A 1 45.83 -0.72 56.31
CA MET A 1 45.98 -0.25 54.91
C MET A 1 46.09 -1.37 53.87
N LYS A 2 46.91 -2.43 54.05
CA LYS A 2 47.04 -3.54 53.06
C LYS A 2 45.73 -4.28 52.72
N LYS A 3 44.89 -4.59 53.72
CA LYS A 3 43.59 -5.27 53.51
C LYS A 3 42.56 -4.45 52.72
N PHE A 4 42.65 -3.11 52.75
CA PHE A 4 41.75 -2.21 52.02
C PHE A 4 42.15 -2.12 50.54
N ARG A 5 43.46 -2.08 50.25
CA ARG A 5 44.00 -2.14 48.89
C ARG A 5 43.66 -3.47 48.19
N ILE A 6 43.70 -4.59 48.90
CA ILE A 6 43.33 -5.91 48.35
C ILE A 6 41.84 -5.94 47.97
N LYS A 7 40.94 -5.39 48.80
CA LYS A 7 39.52 -5.30 48.48
C LYS A 7 39.23 -4.44 47.24
N ILE A 8 39.94 -3.31 47.09
CA ILE A 8 39.82 -2.45 45.90
C ILE A 8 40.28 -3.19 44.65
N VAL A 9 41.43 -3.88 44.70
CA VAL A 9 41.94 -4.65 43.55
C VAL A 9 40.98 -5.78 43.16
N VAL A 10 40.43 -6.51 44.13
CA VAL A 10 39.44 -7.56 43.87
C VAL A 10 38.16 -7.00 43.24
N ILE A 11 37.65 -5.86 43.75
CA ILE A 11 36.48 -5.19 43.18
C ILE A 11 36.77 -4.68 41.76
N SER A 12 37.95 -4.12 41.51
CA SER A 12 38.36 -3.66 40.17
C SER A 12 38.52 -4.82 39.18
N VAL A 13 39.01 -5.98 39.62
CA VAL A 13 39.12 -7.19 38.77
C VAL A 13 37.74 -7.76 38.45
N ILE A 14 36.81 -7.79 39.42
CA ILE A 14 35.42 -8.23 39.18
C ILE A 14 34.70 -7.25 38.23
N LEU A 15 34.87 -5.94 38.41
CA LEU A 15 34.32 -4.93 37.51
C LEU A 15 34.91 -5.07 36.09
N PHE A 16 36.20 -5.37 35.95
CA PHE A 16 36.85 -5.58 34.66
C PHE A 16 36.34 -6.83 33.92
N PHE A 17 35.99 -7.90 34.66
CA PHE A 17 35.36 -9.09 34.07
C PHE A 17 33.88 -8.88 33.71
N CYS A 18 33.17 -7.97 34.37
CA CYS A 18 31.78 -7.62 34.02
C CYS A 18 31.62 -6.77 32.76
N VAL A 19 32.69 -6.18 32.19
CA VAL A 19 32.59 -5.30 31.00
C VAL A 19 32.58 -6.09 29.67
N ASN A 20 32.73 -7.41 29.69
CA ASN A 20 32.74 -8.23 28.47
C ASN A 20 31.40 -8.90 28.17
N THR A 21 30.28 -8.23 28.41
CA THR A 21 29.04 -8.55 27.70
C THR A 21 29.15 -8.01 26.27
N PHE A 22 29.91 -8.72 25.42
CA PHE A 22 29.77 -8.58 23.98
C PHE A 22 28.30 -8.87 23.66
N GLY A 23 27.53 -7.82 23.33
CA GLY A 23 26.18 -8.00 22.82
C GLY A 23 26.23 -8.99 21.67
N GLN A 24 25.41 -10.04 21.72
CA GLN A 24 25.30 -10.98 20.59
C GLN A 24 25.05 -10.16 19.33
N LYS A 25 26.00 -10.17 18.39
CA LYS A 25 25.75 -9.64 17.05
C LYS A 25 24.63 -10.48 16.46
N LEU A 26 23.45 -9.88 16.30
CA LEU A 26 22.32 -10.49 15.63
C LEU A 26 22.74 -10.81 14.18
N LYS A 27 23.03 -12.08 13.90
CA LYS A 27 23.32 -12.55 12.55
C LYS A 27 21.99 -12.96 11.92
N LEU A 28 21.50 -12.16 10.99
CA LEU A 28 20.30 -12.47 10.21
C LEU A 28 20.73 -13.24 8.96
N ASP A 29 20.19 -14.43 8.76
CA ASP A 29 20.37 -15.21 7.53
C ASP A 29 19.32 -14.78 6.49
N VAL A 30 19.51 -13.59 5.94
CA VAL A 30 18.61 -13.05 4.90
C VAL A 30 18.99 -13.69 3.56
N ARG A 31 18.03 -14.42 2.97
CA ARG A 31 18.15 -14.94 1.62
C ARG A 31 17.61 -13.93 0.62
N GLU A 32 18.45 -13.56 -0.34
CA GLU A 32 18.09 -12.66 -1.43
C GLU A 32 17.86 -13.46 -2.71
N HIS A 33 16.78 -13.14 -3.42
CA HIS A 33 16.50 -13.66 -4.75
C HIS A 33 15.98 -12.54 -5.65
N THR A 34 16.31 -12.58 -6.93
CA THR A 34 15.78 -11.64 -7.92
C THR A 34 15.02 -12.44 -8.96
N LEU A 35 13.73 -12.14 -9.11
CA LEU A 35 12.86 -12.75 -10.12
C LEU A 35 13.23 -12.26 -11.52
N ASP A 36 12.81 -13.00 -12.55
CA ASP A 36 13.10 -12.68 -13.95
C ASP A 36 12.56 -11.30 -14.38
N ASN A 37 11.49 -10.81 -13.73
CA ASN A 37 10.92 -9.48 -13.95
C ASN A 37 11.62 -8.35 -13.15
N GLY A 38 12.70 -8.66 -12.43
CA GLY A 38 13.50 -7.69 -11.68
C GLY A 38 13.04 -7.44 -10.24
N ILE A 39 11.95 -8.05 -9.76
CA ILE A 39 11.53 -7.94 -8.37
C ILE A 39 12.57 -8.62 -7.46
N LYS A 40 13.02 -7.89 -6.45
CA LYS A 40 13.93 -8.40 -5.41
C LYS A 40 13.15 -8.91 -4.20
N LEU A 41 13.33 -10.17 -3.87
CA LEU A 41 12.78 -10.82 -2.68
C LEU A 41 13.87 -10.92 -1.61
N LEU A 42 13.55 -10.44 -0.41
CA LEU A 42 14.36 -10.58 0.79
C LEU A 42 13.59 -11.42 1.79
N MET A 43 14.11 -12.59 2.13
CA MET A 43 13.44 -13.56 2.99
C MET A 43 14.29 -13.85 4.22
N LEU A 44 13.64 -13.85 5.38
CA LEU A 44 14.24 -14.27 6.64
C LEU A 44 13.34 -15.37 7.22
N GLU A 45 13.74 -16.62 7.02
CA GLU A 45 12.98 -17.78 7.48
C GLU A 45 13.20 -18.00 8.99
N LYS A 46 12.11 -18.04 9.76
CA LYS A 46 12.10 -18.34 11.18
C LYS A 46 10.87 -19.16 11.52
N HIS A 47 11.03 -20.23 12.30
CA HIS A 47 9.93 -21.12 12.68
C HIS A 47 9.48 -20.95 14.15
N ASP A 48 9.87 -19.83 14.78
CA ASP A 48 9.54 -19.54 16.18
C ASP A 48 8.03 -19.30 16.38
N VAL A 49 7.37 -18.73 15.37
CA VAL A 49 5.93 -18.42 15.37
C VAL A 49 5.32 -18.77 14.01
N PRO A 50 4.08 -19.27 13.94
CA PRO A 50 3.42 -19.66 12.70
C PRO A 50 2.82 -18.44 11.95
N ILE A 51 3.60 -17.36 11.83
CA ILE A 51 3.20 -16.09 11.20
C ILE A 51 4.23 -15.76 10.12
N VAL A 52 3.75 -15.22 9.00
CA VAL A 52 4.57 -14.57 7.99
C VAL A 52 4.33 -13.06 8.01
N SER A 53 5.40 -12.27 8.05
CA SER A 53 5.35 -10.82 7.94
C SER A 53 5.71 -10.42 6.51
N LEU A 54 4.83 -9.67 5.87
CA LEU A 54 4.85 -9.41 4.44
C LEU A 54 4.90 -7.91 4.21
N ARG A 55 5.83 -7.48 3.34
CA ARG A 55 6.01 -6.08 2.98
C ARG A 55 6.39 -5.97 1.51
N ILE A 56 5.63 -5.16 0.78
CA ILE A 56 5.98 -4.72 -0.57
C ILE A 56 6.47 -3.28 -0.45
N VAL A 57 7.56 -2.99 -1.15
CA VAL A 57 8.16 -1.66 -1.18
C VAL A 57 8.27 -1.21 -2.62
N TYR A 58 7.57 -0.14 -2.95
CA TYR A 58 7.77 0.58 -4.21
C TYR A 58 8.75 1.71 -3.94
N LYS A 59 9.80 1.80 -4.75
CA LYS A 59 10.80 2.88 -4.67
C LYS A 59 10.29 4.15 -5.36
N VAL A 60 9.11 4.59 -4.94
CA VAL A 60 8.43 5.80 -5.39
C VAL A 60 7.84 6.45 -4.16
N GLY A 61 8.02 7.75 -4.01
CA GLY A 61 7.39 8.56 -2.97
C GLY A 61 7.29 10.02 -3.40
N SER A 62 7.08 10.93 -2.45
CA SER A 62 6.87 12.35 -2.75
C SER A 62 8.06 13.03 -3.46
N VAL A 63 9.29 12.50 -3.33
CA VAL A 63 10.46 13.03 -4.05
C VAL A 63 10.41 12.80 -5.56
N ASN A 64 9.53 11.91 -6.02
CA ASN A 64 9.31 11.64 -7.43
C ASN A 64 8.22 12.53 -8.04
N GLU A 65 7.57 13.37 -7.23
CA GLU A 65 6.53 14.29 -7.67
C GLU A 65 7.12 15.62 -8.14
N HIS A 66 6.39 16.31 -9.00
CA HIS A 66 6.71 17.67 -9.45
C HIS A 66 5.44 18.52 -9.50
N PRO A 67 5.55 19.86 -9.61
CA PRO A 67 4.39 20.72 -9.77
C PRO A 67 3.46 20.20 -10.88
N GLY A 68 2.16 20.07 -10.56
CA GLY A 68 1.15 19.47 -11.44
C GLY A 68 0.76 18.03 -11.10
N ILE A 69 1.57 17.30 -10.33
CA ILE A 69 1.27 15.93 -9.85
C ILE A 69 1.57 15.74 -8.36
N THR A 70 1.64 16.83 -7.59
CA THR A 70 1.84 16.76 -6.14
C THR A 70 0.72 15.98 -5.47
N GLY A 71 1.08 15.06 -4.56
CA GLY A 71 0.16 14.14 -3.89
C GLY A 71 -0.13 12.86 -4.67
N ALA A 72 0.36 12.70 -5.91
CA ALA A 72 0.06 11.53 -6.73
C ALA A 72 0.55 10.21 -6.11
N SER A 73 1.69 10.20 -5.43
CA SER A 73 2.20 8.99 -4.77
C SER A 73 1.29 8.54 -3.62
N HIS A 74 0.80 9.49 -2.82
CA HIS A 74 -0.14 9.23 -1.73
C HIS A 74 -1.54 8.87 -2.25
N LEU A 75 -2.03 9.53 -3.30
CA LEU A 75 -3.28 9.14 -3.94
C LEU A 75 -3.20 7.72 -4.50
N PHE A 76 -2.09 7.38 -5.17
CA PHE A 76 -1.89 6.02 -5.70
C PHE A 76 -1.81 4.98 -4.57
N GLU A 77 -1.31 5.35 -3.39
CA GLU A 77 -1.37 4.51 -2.19
C GLU A 77 -2.81 4.04 -1.90
N HIS A 78 -3.75 4.99 -1.90
CA HIS A 78 -5.17 4.74 -1.67
C HIS A 78 -5.79 3.95 -2.82
N MET A 79 -5.42 4.26 -4.06
CA MET A 79 -5.94 3.58 -5.25
C MET A 79 -5.63 2.09 -5.28
N MET A 80 -4.49 1.70 -4.71
CA MET A 80 -4.11 0.30 -4.57
C MET A 80 -5.02 -0.51 -3.62
N PHE A 81 -6.07 0.08 -3.05
CA PHE A 81 -7.11 -0.64 -2.31
C PHE A 81 -8.48 -0.63 -2.98
N LYS A 82 -8.62 0.04 -4.14
CA LYS A 82 -9.89 0.17 -4.88
C LYS A 82 -10.23 -1.06 -5.74
N GLY A 83 -9.39 -2.09 -5.68
CA GLY A 83 -9.65 -3.40 -6.25
C GLY A 83 -9.01 -3.62 -7.61
N THR A 84 -9.41 -4.70 -8.24
CA THR A 84 -8.88 -5.20 -9.51
C THR A 84 -10.04 -5.62 -10.42
N GLU A 85 -9.74 -6.28 -11.54
CA GLU A 85 -10.77 -6.95 -12.36
C GLU A 85 -11.48 -8.09 -11.59
N ILE A 86 -10.83 -8.65 -10.56
CA ILE A 86 -11.34 -9.78 -9.77
C ILE A 86 -11.95 -9.33 -8.44
N PHE A 87 -11.33 -8.33 -7.79
CA PHE A 87 -11.72 -7.86 -6.47
C PHE A 87 -12.30 -6.45 -6.52
N GLY A 88 -13.21 -6.13 -5.60
CA GLY A 88 -13.80 -4.80 -5.47
C GLY A 88 -15.00 -4.57 -6.37
N THR A 89 -15.53 -5.61 -7.01
CA THR A 89 -16.67 -5.54 -7.93
C THR A 89 -17.52 -6.81 -7.90
N LYS A 90 -18.82 -6.65 -8.15
CA LYS A 90 -19.76 -7.78 -8.31
C LYS A 90 -19.71 -8.36 -9.73
N ASP A 91 -19.40 -7.52 -10.71
CA ASP A 91 -19.34 -7.87 -12.12
C ASP A 91 -18.49 -6.83 -12.87
N TYR A 92 -17.24 -7.18 -13.15
CA TYR A 92 -16.31 -6.29 -13.84
C TYR A 92 -16.71 -6.02 -15.30
N ASP A 93 -17.31 -7.01 -15.99
CA ASP A 93 -17.66 -6.86 -17.39
C ASP A 93 -18.78 -5.82 -17.58
N SER A 94 -19.74 -5.79 -16.65
CA SER A 94 -20.78 -4.76 -16.60
C SER A 94 -20.27 -3.41 -16.09
N GLU A 95 -19.26 -3.41 -15.21
CA GLU A 95 -18.68 -2.19 -14.65
C GLU A 95 -17.76 -1.45 -15.65
N LYS A 96 -16.97 -2.18 -16.42
CA LYS A 96 -15.98 -1.65 -17.36
C LYS A 96 -16.51 -0.54 -18.29
N PRO A 97 -17.67 -0.68 -18.97
CA PRO A 97 -18.18 0.41 -19.79
C PRO A 97 -18.56 1.67 -18.98
N LEU A 98 -18.94 1.52 -17.71
CA LEU A 98 -19.22 2.65 -16.83
C LEU A 98 -17.95 3.40 -16.45
N LEU A 99 -16.85 2.69 -16.16
CA LEU A 99 -15.54 3.30 -15.89
C LEU A 99 -15.05 4.13 -17.09
N VAL A 100 -15.19 3.61 -18.31
CA VAL A 100 -14.82 4.35 -19.53
C VAL A 100 -15.70 5.59 -19.69
N LYS A 101 -17.01 5.45 -19.50
CA LYS A 101 -17.94 6.57 -19.61
C LYS A 101 -17.68 7.65 -18.56
N GLU A 102 -17.31 7.25 -17.34
CA GLU A 102 -16.90 8.18 -16.27
C GLU A 102 -15.68 9.01 -16.68
N GLU A 103 -14.64 8.36 -17.22
CA GLU A 103 -13.43 9.04 -17.69
C GLU A 103 -13.72 10.02 -18.83
N GLU A 104 -14.54 9.60 -19.81
CA GLU A 104 -14.98 10.46 -20.92
C GLU A 104 -15.75 11.69 -20.42
N LEU A 105 -16.75 11.48 -19.55
CA LEU A 105 -17.55 12.57 -18.99
C LEU A 105 -16.72 13.54 -18.15
N VAL A 106 -15.79 13.04 -17.33
CA VAL A 106 -14.92 13.91 -16.55
C VAL A 106 -13.95 14.69 -17.44
N SER A 107 -13.44 14.07 -18.51
CA SER A 107 -12.65 14.76 -19.53
C SER A 107 -13.44 15.90 -20.17
N ASP A 108 -14.67 15.63 -20.62
CA ASP A 108 -15.55 16.63 -21.23
C ASP A 108 -15.90 17.77 -20.27
N ILE A 109 -16.21 17.45 -19.01
CA ILE A 109 -16.45 18.44 -17.95
C ILE A 109 -15.21 19.31 -17.72
N THR A 110 -14.02 18.72 -17.73
CA THR A 110 -12.76 19.44 -17.55
C THR A 110 -12.50 20.39 -18.70
N VAL A 111 -12.73 19.93 -19.94
CA VAL A 111 -12.63 20.76 -21.15
C VAL A 111 -13.64 21.91 -21.10
N GLU A 112 -14.90 21.64 -20.78
CA GLU A 112 -15.94 22.67 -20.73
C GLU A 112 -15.62 23.75 -19.67
N LYS A 113 -15.21 23.34 -18.47
CA LYS A 113 -14.78 24.27 -17.41
C LYS A 113 -13.56 25.10 -17.78
N SER A 114 -12.67 24.57 -18.63
CA SER A 114 -11.46 25.29 -19.06
C SER A 114 -11.74 26.50 -19.94
N ARG A 115 -12.96 26.62 -20.50
CA ARG A 115 -13.39 27.74 -21.35
C ARG A 115 -13.62 29.05 -20.58
N GLY A 116 -13.68 29.00 -19.26
CA GLY A 116 -13.84 30.20 -18.43
C GLY A 116 -15.15 30.93 -18.74
N ASN A 117 -15.09 32.16 -19.24
CA ASN A 117 -16.29 32.97 -19.54
C ASN A 117 -17.12 32.42 -20.70
N GLU A 118 -16.55 31.55 -21.55
CA GLU A 118 -17.24 30.91 -22.68
C GLU A 118 -17.84 29.53 -22.30
N THR A 119 -17.85 29.19 -21.00
CA THR A 119 -18.43 27.93 -20.51
C THR A 119 -19.92 27.89 -20.82
N ASP A 120 -20.36 26.84 -21.50
CA ASP A 120 -21.77 26.53 -21.67
C ASP A 120 -22.29 25.89 -20.38
N ASN A 121 -22.96 26.70 -19.56
CA ASN A 121 -23.49 26.26 -18.26
C ASN A 121 -24.62 25.21 -18.40
N GLU A 122 -25.37 25.22 -19.51
CA GLU A 122 -26.41 24.21 -19.73
C GLU A 122 -25.78 22.87 -20.11
N ASN A 123 -24.79 22.88 -21.01
CA ASN A 123 -24.02 21.68 -21.35
C ASN A 123 -23.26 21.12 -20.15
N LEU A 124 -22.60 21.99 -19.36
CA LEU A 124 -21.88 21.60 -18.16
C LEU A 124 -22.81 20.90 -17.16
N LYS A 125 -24.00 21.45 -16.92
CA LYS A 125 -25.00 20.86 -16.04
C LYS A 125 -25.45 19.49 -16.55
N ARG A 126 -25.71 19.36 -17.85
CA ARG A 126 -26.08 18.07 -18.47
C ARG A 126 -24.99 17.01 -18.26
N LEU A 127 -23.73 17.35 -18.53
CA LEU A 127 -22.60 16.44 -18.34
C LEU A 127 -22.47 15.99 -16.87
N GLN A 128 -22.69 16.91 -15.93
CA GLN A 128 -22.67 16.60 -14.50
C GLN A 128 -23.81 15.66 -14.09
N GLU A 129 -25.03 15.88 -14.58
CA GLU A 129 -26.17 14.99 -14.33
C GLU A 129 -25.94 13.58 -14.92
N GLU A 130 -25.32 13.50 -16.10
CA GLU A 130 -24.93 12.22 -16.70
C GLU A 130 -23.84 11.49 -15.88
N LEU A 131 -22.85 12.22 -15.37
CA LEU A 131 -21.82 11.67 -14.49
C LEU A 131 -22.41 11.14 -13.18
N GLU A 132 -23.31 11.90 -12.56
CA GLU A 132 -24.01 11.47 -11.35
C GLU A 132 -24.83 10.19 -11.57
N ALA A 133 -25.46 10.04 -12.75
CA ALA A 133 -26.15 8.82 -13.12
C ALA A 133 -25.19 7.63 -13.23
N VAL A 134 -24.04 7.81 -13.88
CA VAL A 134 -22.99 6.77 -13.98
C VAL A 134 -22.49 6.34 -12.61
N TRP A 135 -22.17 7.29 -11.72
CA TRP A 135 -21.74 6.99 -10.36
C TRP A 135 -22.77 6.21 -9.55
N LYS A 136 -24.06 6.51 -9.76
CA LYS A 136 -25.14 5.77 -9.11
C LYS A 136 -25.18 4.31 -9.56
N GLU A 137 -25.00 4.05 -10.85
CA GLU A 137 -24.94 2.69 -11.40
C GLU A 137 -23.68 1.94 -10.93
N GLN A 138 -22.51 2.59 -10.95
CA GLN A 138 -21.26 2.00 -10.47
C GLN A 138 -21.35 1.59 -8.99
N LYS A 139 -21.98 2.41 -8.14
CA LYS A 139 -22.10 2.15 -6.70
C LYS A 139 -22.75 0.79 -6.40
N ASP A 140 -23.65 0.33 -7.25
CA ASP A 140 -24.31 -0.96 -7.07
C ASP A 140 -23.41 -2.15 -7.45
N LEU A 141 -22.38 -1.92 -8.27
CA LEU A 141 -21.39 -2.93 -8.68
C LEU A 141 -20.18 -2.97 -7.73
N ILE A 142 -19.80 -1.85 -7.13
CA ILE A 142 -18.61 -1.75 -6.28
C ILE A 142 -18.79 -2.55 -4.98
N VAL A 143 -17.79 -3.37 -4.64
CA VAL A 143 -17.68 -4.05 -3.34
C VAL A 143 -16.59 -3.36 -2.51
N LYS A 144 -17.01 -2.45 -1.64
CA LYS A 144 -16.08 -1.65 -0.82
C LYS A 144 -15.23 -2.53 0.09
N ASP A 145 -13.94 -2.18 0.19
CA ASP A 145 -12.96 -2.79 1.10
C ASP A 145 -12.88 -4.33 1.00
N GLU A 146 -13.19 -4.90 -0.17
CA GLU A 146 -13.23 -6.35 -0.33
C GLU A 146 -11.87 -6.99 -0.08
N MET A 147 -10.81 -6.44 -0.66
CA MET A 147 -9.44 -6.93 -0.46
C MET A 147 -9.05 -6.90 1.02
N TRP A 148 -9.36 -5.80 1.71
CA TRP A 148 -9.12 -5.66 3.14
C TRP A 148 -9.90 -6.72 3.94
N SER A 149 -11.16 -6.91 3.59
CA SER A 149 -12.04 -7.90 4.21
C SER A 149 -11.54 -9.33 4.01
N ILE A 150 -11.02 -9.68 2.83
CA ILE A 150 -10.44 -11.00 2.55
C ILE A 150 -9.21 -11.24 3.44
N TYR A 151 -8.32 -10.25 3.53
CA TYR A 151 -7.15 -10.35 4.42
C TYR A 151 -7.57 -10.54 5.88
N LEU A 152 -8.48 -9.71 6.39
CA LEU A 152 -8.96 -9.82 7.78
C LEU A 152 -9.64 -11.15 8.07
N LYS A 153 -10.51 -11.64 7.17
CA LYS A 153 -11.16 -12.96 7.29
C LYS A 153 -10.16 -14.11 7.31
N ASN A 154 -8.95 -13.91 6.78
CA ASN A 154 -7.86 -14.87 6.78
C ASN A 154 -6.82 -14.65 7.91
N GLY A 155 -7.17 -13.83 8.90
CA GLY A 155 -6.34 -13.63 10.10
C GLY A 155 -5.25 -12.58 9.92
N ALA A 156 -5.38 -11.68 8.94
CA ALA A 156 -4.42 -10.59 8.78
C ALA A 156 -4.41 -9.66 10.00
N THR A 157 -3.21 -9.20 10.37
CA THR A 157 -3.02 -8.17 11.40
C THR A 157 -2.01 -7.14 10.91
N GLY A 158 -2.11 -5.90 11.38
CA GLY A 158 -1.22 -4.82 10.96
C GLY A 158 -1.27 -4.53 9.46
N LEU A 159 -2.39 -4.86 8.80
CA LEU A 159 -2.64 -4.49 7.40
C LEU A 159 -2.67 -2.97 7.33
N ASN A 160 -1.78 -2.39 6.54
CA ASN A 160 -1.73 -0.94 6.30
C ASN A 160 -0.83 -0.62 5.09
N ALA A 161 -0.83 0.65 4.72
CA ALA A 161 0.13 1.24 3.79
C ALA A 161 0.71 2.54 4.36
N SER A 162 1.78 3.02 3.74
CA SER A 162 2.29 4.37 3.97
C SER A 162 3.17 4.86 2.83
N THR A 163 3.07 6.14 2.51
CA THR A 163 3.91 6.83 1.53
C THR A 163 4.78 7.85 2.22
N GLY A 164 6.09 7.70 2.03
CA GLY A 164 7.08 8.65 2.49
C GLY A 164 7.72 9.41 1.32
N ASN A 165 8.87 10.02 1.61
CA ASN A 165 9.65 10.72 0.60
C ASN A 165 10.17 9.78 -0.48
N ASP A 166 10.79 8.66 -0.08
CA ASP A 166 11.55 7.81 -1.01
C ASP A 166 10.81 6.52 -1.44
N ALA A 167 9.72 6.17 -0.75
CA ALA A 167 9.05 4.89 -0.94
C ALA A 167 7.61 4.87 -0.42
N THR A 168 6.82 4.00 -1.05
CA THR A 168 5.49 3.58 -0.62
C THR A 168 5.54 2.12 -0.19
N TYR A 169 4.93 1.84 0.96
CA TYR A 169 4.93 0.55 1.62
C TYR A 169 3.52 -0.02 1.69
N TYR A 170 3.38 -1.32 1.44
CA TYR A 170 2.18 -2.08 1.79
C TYR A 170 2.60 -3.25 2.65
N TYR A 171 1.96 -3.44 3.79
CA TYR A 171 2.40 -4.47 4.72
C TYR A 171 1.25 -5.07 5.51
N CYS A 172 1.43 -6.35 5.87
CA CYS A 172 0.53 -7.07 6.75
C CYS A 172 1.28 -8.25 7.38
N ASN A 173 0.68 -8.83 8.41
CA ASN A 173 1.08 -10.13 8.94
C ASN A 173 -0.06 -11.12 8.75
N LEU A 174 0.26 -12.36 8.38
CA LEU A 174 -0.70 -13.43 8.12
C LEU A 174 -0.27 -14.73 8.79
N PRO A 175 -1.20 -15.66 9.08
CA PRO A 175 -0.85 -17.04 9.37
C PRO A 175 0.04 -17.62 8.25
N ALA A 176 1.06 -18.42 8.62
CA ALA A 176 2.06 -18.90 7.65
C ALA A 176 1.44 -19.69 6.47
N ASN A 177 0.30 -20.35 6.69
CA ASN A 177 -0.46 -21.08 5.67
C ASN A 177 -1.35 -20.17 4.78
N ARG A 178 -1.13 -18.86 4.78
CA ARG A 178 -1.81 -17.86 3.93
C ARG A 178 -0.86 -17.11 3.01
N LEU A 179 0.39 -17.54 2.90
CA LEU A 179 1.36 -16.93 1.98
C LEU A 179 0.88 -16.95 0.52
N GLU A 180 0.29 -18.05 0.06
CA GLU A 180 -0.23 -18.16 -1.31
C GLU A 180 -1.40 -17.20 -1.58
N LEU A 181 -2.28 -17.00 -0.59
CA LEU A 181 -3.37 -16.02 -0.69
C LEU A 181 -2.81 -14.61 -0.90
N TRP A 182 -1.82 -14.23 -0.09
CA TRP A 182 -1.15 -12.94 -0.24
C TRP A 182 -0.48 -12.82 -1.62
N ALA A 183 0.28 -13.84 -2.04
CA ALA A 183 0.96 -13.81 -3.32
C ALA A 183 -0.02 -13.65 -4.49
N PHE A 184 -1.16 -14.35 -4.44
CA PHE A 184 -2.23 -14.22 -5.44
C PHE A 184 -2.83 -12.82 -5.46
N MET A 185 -3.27 -12.31 -4.31
CA MET A 185 -3.92 -10.99 -4.21
C MET A 185 -2.97 -9.86 -4.63
N GLU A 186 -1.71 -9.91 -4.20
CA GLU A 186 -0.72 -8.88 -4.53
C GLU A 186 -0.26 -8.95 -5.99
N SER A 187 -0.12 -10.15 -6.54
CA SER A 187 0.17 -10.33 -7.98
C SER A 187 -0.94 -9.76 -8.85
N ASP A 188 -2.20 -10.05 -8.49
CA ASP A 188 -3.36 -9.53 -9.22
C ASP A 188 -3.43 -8.00 -9.09
N ARG A 189 -3.26 -7.48 -7.87
CA ARG A 189 -3.22 -6.04 -7.60
C ARG A 189 -2.16 -5.30 -8.40
N MET A 190 -0.97 -5.89 -8.57
CA MET A 190 0.11 -5.27 -9.35
C MET A 190 -0.19 -5.23 -10.86
N LYS A 191 -1.00 -6.16 -11.36
CA LYS A 191 -1.18 -6.37 -12.80
C LYS A 191 -2.49 -5.80 -13.33
N ASN A 192 -3.57 -5.97 -12.56
CA ASN A 192 -4.96 -5.80 -13.00
C ASN A 192 -5.69 -4.76 -12.15
N LEU A 193 -4.97 -3.74 -11.66
CA LEU A 193 -5.52 -2.69 -10.80
C LEU A 193 -6.63 -1.92 -11.53
N VAL A 194 -7.73 -1.66 -10.83
CA VAL A 194 -8.82 -0.81 -11.30
C VAL A 194 -8.99 0.36 -10.34
N LEU A 195 -8.85 1.58 -10.85
CA LEU A 195 -8.88 2.82 -10.07
C LEU A 195 -10.32 3.27 -9.75
N ARG A 196 -11.10 2.40 -9.11
CA ARG A 196 -12.49 2.73 -8.74
C ARG A 196 -12.51 3.89 -7.77
N GLU A 197 -13.56 4.71 -7.82
CA GLU A 197 -13.73 5.86 -6.94
C GLU A 197 -12.61 6.92 -7.06
N PHE A 198 -11.82 6.90 -8.16
CA PHE A 198 -10.65 7.77 -8.34
C PHE A 198 -10.97 9.25 -8.10
N TYR A 199 -12.00 9.78 -8.73
CA TYR A 199 -12.34 11.20 -8.63
C TYR A 199 -12.81 11.59 -7.22
N SER A 200 -13.59 10.72 -6.56
CA SER A 200 -13.98 10.97 -5.18
C SER A 200 -12.81 10.89 -4.20
N GLU A 201 -11.85 10.00 -4.42
CA GLU A 201 -10.68 9.89 -3.54
C GLU A 201 -9.70 11.05 -3.75
N ARG A 202 -9.49 11.45 -5.01
CA ARG A 202 -8.65 12.60 -5.37
C ARG A 202 -9.11 13.88 -4.68
N ASP A 203 -10.41 14.06 -4.49
CA ASP A 203 -10.95 15.27 -3.86
C ASP A 203 -10.85 15.24 -2.32
N VAL A 204 -10.50 14.10 -1.73
CA VAL A 204 -10.36 13.90 -0.27
C VAL A 204 -8.91 13.87 0.19
N VAL A 205 -7.99 13.37 -0.65
CA VAL A 205 -6.55 13.26 -0.38
C VAL A 205 -5.82 14.56 -0.65
#